data_AF-A0A6J4S342-F1
#
_entry.id   AF-A0A6J4S342-F1
#
_cell.length_a   1.000
_cell.length_b   1.000
_cell.length_c   1.000
_cell.angle_alpha   90.00
_cell.angle_beta   90.00
_cell.angle_gamma   90.00
#
_symmetry.space_group_name_H-M   'P 1'
#
loop_
_entity.id
_entity.type
_entity.pdbx_description
1 polymer ?
#
loop_
_entity_poly.entity_id
_entity_poly.type
_entity_poly.pdbx_seq_one_letter_code
_entity_poly.pdbx_strand_id
1 'polypeptide(L)'
;HVILIGEMRDEETVHTALSAAETGHLVFSTVHTVDAAETVNRLIDFFPPHMHGQVRAMLAGTLKGAISQRLVPHASGRGRVAVCEVLRMTGRVKDLIMDPAQTGRLAEVIAEGEYYGMQTFDQALFGHLKAGRITMEQAVHAASSPHDFKLLVAADGRRGTTMDDLSDAQARNGAANGNPAHALR
;
A
#
# COMPACT_ATOMS: atom_id res chain seq x y z
N HIS A 1 12.37 9.82 -24.20
CA HIS A 1 11.26 9.08 -24.86
C HIS A 1 10.48 8.28 -23.81
N VAL A 2 9.22 7.94 -24.09
CA VAL A 2 8.34 7.16 -23.19
C VAL A 2 8.05 5.82 -23.85
N ILE A 3 8.10 4.73 -23.08
CA ILE A 3 7.84 3.36 -23.54
C ILE A 3 6.74 2.76 -22.65
N LEU A 4 5.78 2.09 -23.26
CA LEU A 4 4.82 1.24 -22.56
C LEU A 4 5.12 -0.21 -22.94
N ILE A 5 5.52 -0.98 -21.95
CA ILE A 5 5.55 -2.45 -22.03
C ILE A 5 4.27 -2.90 -21.33
N GLY A 6 3.52 -3.84 -21.91
CA GLY A 6 2.27 -4.33 -21.31
C GLY A 6 2.51 -5.04 -19.98
N GLU A 7 2.26 -6.34 -19.96
CA GLU A 7 2.53 -7.18 -18.79
C GLU A 7 3.96 -7.74 -18.83
N MET A 8 4.69 -7.58 -17.73
CA MET A 8 5.96 -8.30 -17.52
C MET A 8 5.66 -9.67 -16.89
N ARG A 9 5.92 -10.73 -17.65
CA ARG A 9 5.61 -12.11 -17.25
C ARG A 9 6.80 -13.08 -17.31
N ASP A 10 7.94 -12.59 -17.78
CA ASP A 10 9.15 -13.37 -17.99
C ASP A 10 10.40 -12.50 -17.84
N GLU A 11 11.55 -13.17 -17.69
CA GLU A 11 12.86 -12.56 -17.51
C GLU A 11 13.20 -11.58 -18.64
N GLU A 12 12.93 -11.98 -19.89
CA GLU A 12 13.27 -11.21 -21.09
C GLU A 12 12.56 -9.85 -21.11
N THR A 13 11.25 -9.84 -20.79
CA THR A 13 10.45 -8.62 -20.79
C THR A 13 10.90 -7.68 -19.66
N VAL A 14 11.19 -8.21 -18.46
CA VAL A 14 11.68 -7.41 -17.33
C VAL A 14 13.06 -6.84 -17.62
N HIS A 15 13.98 -7.65 -18.15
CA HIS A 15 15.32 -7.23 -18.51
C HIS A 15 15.30 -6.09 -19.54
N THR A 16 14.44 -6.21 -20.56
CA THR A 16 14.25 -5.18 -21.59
C THR A 16 13.74 -3.87 -20.98
N ALA A 17 12.77 -3.95 -20.06
CA ALA A 17 12.24 -2.78 -19.35
C ALA A 17 13.31 -2.06 -18.53
N LEU A 18 14.10 -2.82 -17.75
CA LEU A 18 15.18 -2.27 -16.93
C LEU A 18 16.28 -1.63 -17.77
N SER A 19 16.69 -2.29 -18.86
CA SER A 19 17.72 -1.78 -19.79
C SER A 19 17.28 -0.46 -20.44
N ALA A 20 16.01 -0.37 -20.85
CA ALA A 20 15.46 0.86 -21.41
C ALA A 20 15.41 1.99 -20.36
N ALA A 21 15.03 1.67 -19.12
CA ALA A 21 15.00 2.63 -18.03
C ALA A 21 16.42 3.14 -17.66
N GLU A 22 17.42 2.25 -17.64
CA GLU A 22 18.82 2.59 -17.37
C GLU A 22 19.41 3.54 -18.40
N THR A 23 19.02 3.39 -19.67
CA THR A 23 19.44 4.28 -20.78
C THR A 23 18.65 5.60 -20.84
N GLY A 24 17.79 5.88 -19.86
CA GLY A 24 17.11 7.17 -19.70
C GLY A 24 15.69 7.23 -20.29
N HIS A 25 15.08 6.10 -20.65
CA HIS A 25 13.68 6.05 -21.07
C HIS A 25 12.75 6.03 -19.87
N LEU A 26 11.59 6.69 -19.98
CA LEU A 26 10.51 6.50 -19.01
C LEU A 26 9.69 5.28 -19.43
N VAL A 27 9.74 4.22 -18.62
CA VAL A 27 9.07 2.95 -18.91
C VAL A 27 7.85 2.79 -17.98
N PHE A 28 6.69 2.53 -18.58
CA PHE A 28 5.49 2.08 -17.89
C PHE A 28 5.25 0.60 -18.17
N SER A 29 4.85 -0.15 -17.15
CA SER A 29 4.47 -1.55 -17.30
C SER A 29 3.62 -2.05 -16.14
N THR A 30 3.04 -3.24 -16.27
CA THR A 30 2.15 -3.86 -15.29
C THR A 30 2.67 -5.23 -14.85
N VAL A 31 2.43 -5.56 -13.58
CA VAL A 31 2.68 -6.88 -12.98
C VAL A 31 1.46 -7.24 -12.14
N HIS A 32 1.13 -8.53 -12.07
CA HIS A 32 0.03 -9.02 -11.24
C HIS A 32 0.49 -9.31 -9.81
N THR A 33 0.53 -8.25 -8.99
CA THR A 33 0.89 -8.28 -7.56
C THR A 33 -0.09 -7.43 -6.75
N VAL A 34 -0.22 -7.72 -5.46
CA VAL A 34 -1.23 -7.11 -4.60
C VAL A 34 -0.75 -5.85 -3.88
N ASP A 35 0.56 -5.62 -3.81
CA ASP A 35 1.20 -4.46 -3.17
C ASP A 35 2.60 -4.15 -3.77
N ALA A 36 3.22 -3.06 -3.33
CA ALA A 36 4.49 -2.60 -3.87
C ALA A 36 5.68 -3.49 -3.47
N ALA A 37 5.66 -4.12 -2.29
CA ALA A 37 6.74 -4.99 -1.83
C ALA A 37 6.76 -6.30 -2.64
N GLU A 38 5.58 -6.90 -2.85
CA GLU A 38 5.41 -8.06 -3.71
C GLU A 38 5.80 -7.73 -5.16
N THR A 39 5.47 -6.52 -5.65
CA THR A 39 5.91 -6.06 -6.99
C THR A 39 7.43 -6.13 -7.13
N VAL A 40 8.18 -5.61 -6.16
CA VAL A 40 9.66 -5.67 -6.19
C VAL A 40 10.15 -7.11 -6.17
N ASN A 41 9.64 -7.94 -5.25
CA ASN A 41 10.07 -9.34 -5.15
C ASN A 41 9.75 -10.12 -6.43
N ARG A 42 8.56 -9.93 -7.00
CA ARG A 42 8.13 -10.61 -8.22
C ARG A 42 9.02 -10.26 -9.42
N LEU A 43 9.46 -9.01 -9.53
CA LEU A 43 10.38 -8.59 -10.60
C LEU A 43 11.74 -9.29 -10.49
N ILE A 44 12.19 -9.55 -9.26
CA ILE A 44 13.46 -10.25 -8.99
C ILE A 44 13.31 -11.76 -9.23
N ASP A 45 12.17 -12.34 -8.88
CA ASP A 45 11.89 -13.78 -8.98
C ASP A 45 11.79 -14.29 -10.42
N PHE A 46 11.65 -13.39 -11.42
CA PHE A 46 11.76 -13.78 -12.83
C PHE A 46 13.19 -14.20 -13.23
N PHE A 47 14.20 -13.84 -12.43
CA PHE A 47 15.60 -14.12 -12.70
C PHE A 47 16.11 -15.28 -11.84
N PRO A 48 17.16 -15.99 -12.29
CA PRO A 48 17.79 -17.02 -11.49
C PRO A 48 18.49 -16.45 -10.24
N PRO A 49 18.61 -17.21 -9.13
CA PRO A 49 19.08 -16.69 -7.84
C PRO A 49 20.45 -16.00 -7.86
N HIS A 50 21.36 -16.44 -8.73
CA HIS A 50 22.70 -15.85 -8.85
C HIS A 50 22.67 -14.42 -9.45
N MET A 51 21.60 -14.03 -10.13
CA MET A 51 21.40 -12.69 -10.70
C MET A 51 20.62 -11.75 -9.76
N HIS A 52 20.02 -12.25 -8.68
CA HIS A 52 19.14 -11.46 -7.81
C HIS A 52 19.81 -10.20 -7.27
N GLY A 53 21.09 -10.28 -6.89
CA GLY A 53 21.85 -9.11 -6.43
C GLY A 53 21.98 -8.03 -7.51
N GLN A 54 22.26 -8.44 -8.75
CA GLN A 54 22.36 -7.51 -9.89
C GLN A 54 21.00 -6.89 -10.22
N VAL A 55 19.93 -7.68 -10.25
CA VAL A 55 18.58 -7.19 -10.56
C VAL A 55 18.08 -6.22 -9.49
N ARG A 56 18.36 -6.49 -8.21
CA ARG A 56 18.10 -5.54 -7.12
C ARG A 56 18.80 -4.21 -7.33
N ALA A 57 20.09 -4.23 -7.72
CA ALA A 57 20.83 -3.01 -8.02
C ALA A 57 20.22 -2.23 -9.20
N MET A 58 19.84 -2.92 -10.28
CA MET A 58 19.18 -2.30 -11.43
C MET A 58 17.83 -1.68 -11.04
N LEU A 59 16.98 -2.42 -10.32
CA LEU A 59 15.69 -1.92 -9.82
C LEU A 59 15.89 -0.70 -8.91
N ALA A 60 16.80 -0.79 -7.95
CA ALA A 60 17.12 0.30 -7.04
C ALA A 60 17.69 1.55 -7.75
N GLY A 61 18.31 1.38 -8.92
CA GLY A 61 18.81 2.48 -9.76
C GLY A 61 17.76 3.09 -10.69
N THR A 62 16.79 2.30 -11.14
CA THR A 62 15.89 2.69 -12.26
C THR A 62 14.44 2.94 -11.84
N LEU A 63 13.92 2.22 -10.84
CA LEU A 63 12.54 2.34 -10.38
C LEU A 63 12.22 3.78 -9.94
N LYS A 64 11.07 4.30 -10.37
CA LYS A 64 10.57 5.62 -9.95
C LYS A 64 9.45 5.53 -8.92
N GLY A 65 8.67 4.47 -9.00
CA GLY A 65 7.59 4.18 -8.06
C GLY A 65 6.78 2.97 -8.53
N ALA A 66 5.90 2.50 -7.66
CA ALA A 66 4.94 1.45 -7.95
C ALA A 66 3.56 1.90 -7.48
N ILE A 67 2.53 1.57 -8.25
CA ILE A 67 1.13 1.82 -7.91
C ILE A 67 0.40 0.49 -7.95
N SER A 68 -0.06 0.04 -6.80
CA SER A 68 -0.89 -1.15 -6.68
C SER A 68 -2.34 -0.72 -6.54
N GLN A 69 -3.24 -1.30 -7.32
CA GLN A 69 -4.64 -0.84 -7.43
C GLN A 69 -5.63 -1.95 -7.09
N ARG A 70 -6.67 -1.61 -6.32
CA ARG A 70 -7.86 -2.44 -6.08
C ARG A 70 -9.11 -1.66 -6.44
N LEU A 71 -10.05 -2.31 -7.13
CA LEU A 71 -11.33 -1.71 -7.50
C LEU A 71 -12.41 -2.13 -6.49
N VAL A 72 -12.84 -1.19 -5.65
CA VAL A 72 -13.85 -1.41 -4.60
C VAL A 72 -15.23 -0.93 -5.09
N PRO A 73 -16.32 -1.68 -4.86
CA PRO A 73 -17.66 -1.20 -5.20
C PRO A 73 -17.95 0.15 -4.56
N HIS A 74 -18.56 1.09 -5.31
CA HIS A 74 -18.94 2.39 -4.76
C HIS A 74 -20.13 2.25 -3.80
N ALA A 75 -20.19 3.10 -2.76
CA ALA A 75 -21.25 3.09 -1.75
C ALA A 75 -22.67 3.29 -2.32
N SER A 76 -22.78 3.97 -3.46
CA SER A 76 -24.06 4.15 -4.19
C SER A 76 -24.57 2.89 -4.88
N GLY A 77 -23.80 1.80 -4.91
CA GLY A 77 -24.10 0.58 -5.66
C GLY A 77 -23.87 0.69 -7.17
N ARG A 78 -23.41 1.85 -7.68
CA ARG A 78 -23.11 2.06 -9.11
C ARG A 78 -21.63 2.37 -9.32
N GLY A 79 -20.98 1.57 -10.16
CA GLY A 79 -19.57 1.75 -10.49
C GLY A 79 -18.61 1.27 -9.40
N ARG A 80 -17.34 1.63 -9.55
CA ARG A 80 -16.26 1.26 -8.64
C ARG A 80 -15.32 2.43 -8.39
N VAL A 81 -14.60 2.36 -7.29
CA VAL A 81 -13.56 3.31 -6.89
C VAL A 81 -12.22 2.60 -6.99
N ALA A 82 -11.27 3.22 -7.68
CA ALA A 82 -9.88 2.79 -7.64
C ALA A 82 -9.24 3.25 -6.33
N VAL A 83 -8.85 2.28 -5.52
CA VAL A 83 -8.10 2.46 -4.30
C VAL A 83 -6.66 2.08 -4.61
N CYS A 84 -5.71 2.96 -4.32
CA CYS A 84 -4.33 2.79 -4.72
C CYS A 84 -3.37 2.87 -3.54
N GLU A 85 -2.51 1.87 -3.41
CA GLU A 85 -1.25 2.02 -2.70
C GLU A 85 -0.21 2.65 -3.64
N VAL A 86 0.59 3.56 -3.10
CA VAL A 86 1.59 4.32 -3.85
C VAL A 86 2.94 4.25 -3.14
N LEU A 87 3.90 3.60 -3.80
CA LEU A 87 5.31 3.64 -3.44
C LEU A 87 6.03 4.61 -4.38
N ARG A 88 6.86 5.48 -3.81
CA ARG A 88 7.76 6.37 -4.56
C ARG A 88 9.21 6.07 -4.26
N MET A 89 10.10 6.18 -5.25
CA MET A 89 11.51 5.93 -5.01
C MET A 89 12.13 7.03 -4.13
N THR A 90 12.75 6.63 -3.02
CA THR A 90 13.54 7.48 -2.10
C THR A 90 14.86 6.77 -1.76
N GLY A 91 15.79 7.47 -1.08
CA GLY A 91 17.02 6.84 -0.58
C GLY A 91 16.73 5.63 0.32
N ARG A 92 15.77 5.77 1.26
CA ARG A 92 15.38 4.68 2.16
C ARG A 92 14.78 3.49 1.38
N VAL A 93 13.91 3.74 0.40
CA VAL A 93 13.35 2.68 -0.45
C VAL A 93 14.46 1.98 -1.23
N LYS A 94 15.46 2.72 -1.71
CA LYS A 94 16.64 2.16 -2.39
C LYS A 94 17.35 1.14 -1.52
N ASP A 95 17.65 1.53 -0.27
CA ASP A 95 18.37 0.67 0.66
C ASP A 95 17.57 -0.60 1.00
N LEU A 96 16.24 -0.48 1.17
CA LEU A 96 15.36 -1.63 1.43
C LEU A 96 15.21 -2.59 0.24
N ILE A 97 15.30 -2.09 -1.01
CA ILE A 97 15.30 -2.95 -2.21
C ILE A 97 16.63 -3.69 -2.35
N MET A 98 17.74 -3.06 -1.98
CA MET A 98 19.08 -3.66 -2.05
C MET A 98 19.24 -4.83 -1.06
N ASP A 99 18.65 -4.73 0.13
CA ASP A 99 18.71 -5.81 1.14
C ASP A 99 17.46 -6.73 1.07
N PRO A 100 17.60 -8.01 0.66
CA PRO A 100 16.48 -8.94 0.58
C PRO A 100 15.75 -9.15 1.92
N ALA A 101 16.44 -9.02 3.05
CA ALA A 101 15.83 -9.18 4.37
C ALA A 101 14.96 -7.97 4.75
N GLN A 102 15.12 -6.83 4.08
CA GLN A 102 14.46 -5.57 4.43
C GLN A 102 13.37 -5.16 3.44
N THR A 103 13.26 -5.81 2.27
CA THR A 103 12.27 -5.45 1.24
C THR A 103 10.82 -5.51 1.75
N GLY A 104 10.51 -6.43 2.68
CA GLY A 104 9.18 -6.51 3.31
C GLY A 104 8.78 -5.26 4.10
N ARG A 105 9.75 -4.44 4.54
CA ARG A 105 9.52 -3.22 5.31
C ARG A 105 9.16 -2.01 4.45
N LEU A 106 9.03 -2.18 3.14
CA LEU A 106 8.55 -1.12 2.25
C LEU A 106 7.17 -0.60 2.68
N ALA A 107 6.31 -1.47 3.23
CA ALA A 107 5.00 -1.07 3.75
C ALA A 107 5.10 -0.03 4.90
N GLU A 108 6.09 -0.16 5.79
CA GLU A 108 6.35 0.82 6.86
C GLU A 108 6.73 2.18 6.26
N VAL A 109 7.63 2.17 5.27
CA VAL A 109 8.10 3.40 4.60
C VAL A 109 6.97 4.09 3.83
N ILE A 110 6.09 3.31 3.18
CA ILE A 110 4.92 3.84 2.50
C ILE A 110 3.98 4.50 3.51
N ALA A 111 3.73 3.85 4.66
CA ALA A 111 2.83 4.37 5.70
C ALA A 111 3.31 5.69 6.31
N GLU A 112 4.62 5.88 6.43
CA GLU A 112 5.27 7.11 6.93
C GLU A 112 5.52 8.16 5.83
N GLY A 113 5.34 7.78 4.56
CA GLY A 113 5.83 8.52 3.40
C GLY A 113 4.87 9.56 2.80
N GLU A 114 3.88 10.04 3.56
CA GLU A 114 2.86 10.97 3.07
C GLU A 114 3.46 12.25 2.45
N TYR A 115 4.54 12.78 3.03
CA TYR A 115 5.28 13.92 2.49
C TYR A 115 5.78 13.69 1.05
N TYR A 116 6.08 12.44 0.69
CA TYR A 116 6.51 12.05 -0.66
C TYR A 116 5.35 11.66 -1.58
N GLY A 117 4.10 11.79 -1.12
CA GLY A 117 2.89 11.34 -1.81
C GLY A 117 2.67 9.82 -1.73
N MET A 118 3.35 9.13 -0.79
CA MET A 118 3.10 7.72 -0.56
C MET A 118 1.83 7.53 0.28
N GLN A 119 1.19 6.37 0.09
CA GLN A 119 0.08 5.93 0.91
C GLN A 119 -0.07 4.42 0.80
N THR A 120 -0.43 3.76 1.89
CA THR A 120 -0.81 2.33 1.89
C THR A 120 -2.25 2.17 1.39
N PHE A 121 -2.62 0.95 1.03
CA PHE A 121 -4.02 0.62 0.72
C PHE A 121 -4.99 1.03 1.83
N ASP A 122 -4.63 0.77 3.09
CA ASP A 122 -5.50 1.06 4.22
C ASP A 122 -5.67 2.58 4.44
N GLN A 123 -4.65 3.40 4.12
CA GLN A 123 -4.80 4.88 4.08
C GLN A 123 -5.79 5.31 3.01
N ALA A 124 -5.62 4.77 1.80
CA ALA A 124 -6.48 5.11 0.67
C ALA A 124 -7.93 4.71 0.97
N LEU A 125 -8.15 3.49 1.51
CA LEU A 125 -9.47 3.03 1.95
C LEU A 125 -10.08 3.95 3.00
N PHE A 126 -9.32 4.36 3.99
CA PHE A 126 -9.80 5.28 5.03
C PHE A 126 -10.23 6.62 4.42
N GLY A 127 -9.44 7.18 3.50
CA GLY A 127 -9.80 8.40 2.77
C GLY A 127 -11.09 8.25 1.96
N HIS A 128 -11.26 7.12 1.25
CA HIS A 128 -12.50 6.84 0.50
C HIS A 128 -13.71 6.61 1.39
N LEU A 129 -13.54 5.97 2.55
CA LEU A 129 -14.58 5.78 3.56
C LEU A 129 -15.03 7.12 4.13
N LYS A 130 -14.08 7.98 4.53
CA LYS A 130 -14.35 9.34 5.02
C LYS A 130 -15.08 10.21 4.00
N ALA A 131 -14.75 10.05 2.72
CA ALA A 131 -15.42 10.73 1.64
C ALA A 131 -16.81 10.14 1.28
N GLY A 132 -17.28 9.10 1.97
CA GLY A 132 -18.55 8.44 1.70
C GLY A 132 -18.61 7.68 0.37
N ARG A 133 -17.45 7.39 -0.24
CA ARG A 133 -17.36 6.72 -1.56
C ARG A 133 -17.45 5.20 -1.45
N ILE A 134 -17.14 4.63 -0.29
CA ILE A 134 -17.24 3.21 0.03
C ILE A 134 -17.85 3.04 1.42
N THR A 135 -18.49 1.90 1.69
CA THR A 135 -19.03 1.56 3.01
C THR A 135 -17.95 0.95 3.90
N MET A 136 -18.19 0.90 5.22
CA MET A 136 -17.28 0.24 6.17
C MET A 136 -17.09 -1.24 5.83
N GLU A 137 -18.17 -1.93 5.45
CA GLU A 137 -18.12 -3.34 5.04
C GLU A 137 -17.24 -3.53 3.79
N GLN A 138 -17.43 -2.70 2.77
CA GLN A 138 -16.62 -2.72 1.55
C GLN A 138 -15.15 -2.44 1.85
N ALA A 139 -14.87 -1.49 2.75
CA ALA A 139 -13.51 -1.13 3.13
C ALA A 139 -12.81 -2.27 3.90
N VAL A 140 -13.48 -2.87 4.89
CA VAL A 140 -12.94 -4.00 5.66
C VAL A 140 -12.66 -5.22 4.78
N HIS A 141 -13.53 -5.49 3.79
CA HIS A 141 -13.31 -6.58 2.83
C HIS A 141 -12.13 -6.33 1.90
N ALA A 142 -11.83 -5.08 1.57
CA ALA A 142 -10.76 -4.70 0.65
C ALA A 142 -9.41 -4.42 1.34
N ALA A 143 -9.41 -4.27 2.67
CA ALA A 143 -8.23 -3.93 3.48
C ALA A 143 -7.14 -5.00 3.38
N SER A 144 -5.89 -4.57 3.41
CA SER A 144 -4.75 -5.50 3.50
C SER A 144 -4.73 -6.21 4.86
N SER A 145 -5.11 -5.49 5.93
CA SER A 145 -5.37 -6.06 7.25
C SER A 145 -6.72 -5.57 7.78
N PRO A 146 -7.77 -6.42 7.79
CA PRO A 146 -9.09 -6.05 8.31
C PRO A 146 -9.06 -5.61 9.78
N HIS A 147 -8.12 -6.16 10.57
CA HIS A 147 -7.93 -5.78 11.96
C HIS A 147 -7.32 -4.38 12.07
N ASP A 148 -6.17 -4.14 11.43
CA ASP A 148 -5.46 -2.87 11.52
C ASP A 148 -6.25 -1.73 10.88
N PHE A 149 -7.01 -2.02 9.81
CA PHE A 149 -7.91 -1.05 9.22
C PHE A 149 -8.98 -0.59 10.21
N LYS A 150 -9.59 -1.49 11.00
CA LYS A 150 -10.57 -1.09 12.03
C LYS A 150 -9.94 -0.23 13.11
N LEU A 151 -8.70 -0.52 13.50
CA LEU A 151 -7.94 0.31 14.44
C LEU A 151 -7.67 1.70 13.84
N LEU A 152 -7.27 1.77 12.57
CA LEU A 152 -7.07 3.02 11.84
C LEU A 152 -8.35 3.87 11.79
N VAL A 153 -9.51 3.25 11.52
CA VAL A 153 -10.81 3.95 11.53
C VAL A 153 -11.13 4.46 12.93
N ALA A 154 -10.93 3.65 13.98
CA ALA A 154 -11.21 4.03 15.36
C ALA A 154 -10.31 5.20 15.84
N ALA A 155 -9.06 5.22 15.39
CA ALA A 155 -8.10 6.29 15.64
C ALA A 155 -8.26 7.51 14.72
N ASP A 156 -9.33 7.57 13.91
CA ASP A 156 -9.60 8.65 12.96
C ASP A 156 -8.45 8.92 11.98
N GLY A 157 -7.74 7.88 11.56
CA GLY A 157 -6.60 7.97 10.67
C GLY A 157 -5.27 8.30 11.35
N ARG A 158 -5.26 8.51 12.67
CA ARG A 158 -4.01 8.73 13.44
C ARG A 158 -3.29 7.41 13.64
N ARG A 159 -1.98 7.40 13.39
CA ARG A 159 -1.11 6.21 13.51
C ARG A 159 -0.24 6.17 14.77
N GLY A 160 -0.31 7.19 15.61
CA GLY A 160 0.27 7.14 16.95
C GLY A 160 -0.83 6.86 17.95
N THR A 161 -0.76 5.73 18.67
CA THR A 161 -1.46 5.62 19.94
C THR A 161 -0.67 6.41 20.96
N THR A 162 -1.06 7.66 21.21
CA THR A 162 -0.69 8.27 22.49
C THR A 162 -1.50 7.58 23.60
N MET A 163 -1.01 7.59 24.85
CA MET A 163 -1.79 7.05 25.98
C MET A 163 -3.19 7.72 26.06
N ASP A 164 -3.30 8.96 25.60
CA ASP A 164 -4.56 9.71 25.53
C ASP A 164 -5.54 9.08 24.53
N ASP A 165 -5.09 8.63 23.35
CA ASP A 165 -5.94 8.00 22.33
C ASP A 165 -6.52 6.65 22.80
N LEU A 166 -5.76 5.89 23.61
CA LEU A 166 -6.25 4.65 24.24
C LEU A 166 -7.33 4.93 25.29
N SER A 167 -7.19 6.03 26.03
CA SER A 167 -8.16 6.45 27.04
C SER A 167 -9.47 6.92 26.41
N ASP A 168 -9.41 7.65 25.29
CA ASP A 168 -10.57 8.11 24.53
C ASP A 168 -11.33 6.95 23.86
N ALA A 169 -10.61 5.97 23.31
CA ALA A 169 -11.21 4.77 22.74
C ALA A 169 -11.93 3.92 23.80
N GLN A 170 -11.36 3.79 25.00
CA GLN A 170 -11.98 3.09 26.13
C GLN A 170 -13.20 3.84 26.68
N ALA A 171 -13.15 5.18 26.77
CA ALA A 171 -14.27 6.01 27.21
C ALA A 171 -15.47 5.92 26.25
N ARG A 172 -15.22 5.93 24.93
CA ARG A 172 -16.28 5.76 23.92
C ARG A 172 -16.93 4.38 23.96
N ASN A 173 -16.16 3.33 24.24
CA ASN A 173 -16.68 1.96 24.37
C ASN A 173 -17.44 1.75 25.70
N GLY A 174 -17.05 2.44 26.77
CA GLY A 174 -17.76 2.41 28.06
C GLY A 174 -19.11 3.13 28.02
N ALA A 175 -19.21 4.25 27.29
CA ALA A 175 -20.45 5.01 27.15
C ALA A 175 -21.54 4.28 26.33
N ALA A 176 -21.14 3.41 25.39
CA ALA A 176 -22.07 2.62 24.58
C ALA A 176 -22.68 1.40 25.33
N ASN A 177 -22.06 0.98 26.45
CA ASN A 177 -22.50 -0.17 27.26
C ASN A 177 -23.25 0.23 28.55
N GLY A 178 -23.56 1.52 28.74
CA GLY A 178 -24.35 2.03 29.86
C GLY A 178 -25.83 1.68 29.72
N ASN A 179 -26.22 0.51 30.23
CA ASN A 179 -27.61 0.06 30.32
C ASN A 179 -28.45 1.01 31.23
N PRO A 180 -29.56 1.61 30.78
CA PRO A 180 -30.37 2.54 31.59
C PRO A 180 -31.25 1.86 32.67
N ALA A 181 -31.00 0.60 33.01
CA ALA A 181 -31.88 -0.17 33.90
C ALA A 181 -31.39 -0.18 35.35
N HIS A 182 -31.42 0.96 36.05
CA HIS A 182 -31.56 1.01 37.52
C HIS A 182 -31.81 2.44 38.03
N ALA A 183 -32.96 3.02 37.66
CA ALA A 183 -33.49 4.22 38.31
C ALA A 183 -35.00 4.11 38.43
N LEU A 184 -35.44 3.26 39.36
CA LEU A 184 -36.79 3.28 39.96
C LEU A 184 -36.77 2.29 41.15
N ARG A 185 -36.45 2.82 42.32
CA ARG A 185 -36.97 2.40 43.63
C ARG A 185 -36.69 3.50 44.64
#